data_AF-A0A382RLA0-F1
#
_entry.id   AF-A0A382RLA0-F1
#
_cell.length_a   1.000
_cell.length_b   1.000
_cell.length_c   1.000
_cell.angle_alpha   90.00
_cell.angle_beta   90.00
_cell.angle_gamma   90.00
#
_symmetry.space_group_name_H-M   'P 1'
#
loop_
_entity.id
_entity.type
_entity.pdbx_description
1 polymer ?
#
loop_
_entity_poly.entity_id
_entity_poly.type
_entity_poly.pdbx_seq_one_letter_code
_entity_poly.pdbx_strand_id
1 'polypeptide(L)'
;MPSSDFSKKKLKAIVFTDIANFTKLSAYDEQKALDLIQKQNEIIKPIVEKHNGEWLKEIGDGLLLSFESSLEAVRCSIEIQKTLNTIDDLNIRIGIHQGDIFIKDGDVFGDDVNITSRIESFSPIGGISISDKVNKDILSVLEIKTSFVGHKKLKGVKQDTKIYCIKVQGIVRHRVQLLPLISGFILVSVGILGIFTLLGLYFGAIVMDETRPLDTYLKSLFRMFAFIIFGYTSIMYVRGISAKTHKYLVYSSYFVIIIWILALLAKEFG
;
A
#
# COMPACT_ATOMS: atom_id res chain seq x y z
N MET A 1 11.40 -15.74 -35.87
CA MET A 1 11.28 -15.05 -34.57
C MET A 1 12.57 -14.30 -34.34
N PRO A 2 12.57 -12.99 -34.00
CA PRO A 2 13.82 -12.34 -33.65
C PRO A 2 14.31 -12.97 -32.34
N SER A 3 15.51 -13.53 -32.38
CA SER A 3 16.20 -14.05 -31.20
C SER A 3 16.36 -12.92 -30.19
N SER A 4 15.52 -12.88 -29.16
CA SER A 4 15.70 -11.97 -28.03
C SER A 4 17.03 -12.33 -27.38
N ASP A 5 18.02 -11.47 -27.57
CA ASP A 5 19.38 -11.65 -27.07
C ASP A 5 19.38 -11.52 -25.54
N PHE A 6 18.95 -12.57 -24.85
CA PHE A 6 18.93 -12.67 -23.39
C PHE A 6 20.33 -12.58 -22.79
N SER A 7 21.40 -12.70 -23.59
CA SER A 7 22.80 -12.65 -23.13
C SER A 7 23.22 -11.29 -22.55
N LYS A 8 22.43 -10.23 -22.82
CA LYS A 8 22.71 -8.86 -22.35
C LYS A 8 21.87 -8.42 -21.15
N LYS A 9 21.01 -9.30 -20.61
CA LYS A 9 20.28 -8.98 -19.38
C LYS A 9 21.22 -9.01 -18.19
N LYS A 10 21.16 -7.97 -17.36
CA LYS A 10 21.91 -7.89 -16.10
C LYS A 10 20.91 -7.83 -14.94
N LEU A 11 21.10 -8.70 -13.95
CA LEU A 11 20.37 -8.63 -12.71
C LEU A 11 20.92 -7.46 -11.90
N LYS A 12 20.07 -6.48 -11.58
CA LYS A 12 20.44 -5.28 -10.82
C LYS A 12 19.40 -4.99 -9.74
N ALA A 13 19.80 -4.27 -8.71
CA ALA A 13 18.88 -3.54 -7.86
C ALA A 13 18.54 -2.21 -8.53
N ILE A 14 17.28 -2.01 -8.87
CA ILE A 14 16.74 -0.86 -9.58
C ILE A 14 16.08 0.03 -8.53
N VAL A 15 16.42 1.32 -8.55
CA VAL A 15 15.80 2.35 -7.71
C VAL A 15 15.05 3.32 -8.61
N PHE A 16 13.80 3.60 -8.28
CA PHE A 16 12.99 4.63 -8.91
C PHE A 16 12.62 5.68 -7.88
N THR A 17 12.78 6.96 -8.23
CA THR A 17 12.36 8.09 -7.40
C THR A 17 11.32 8.94 -8.12
N ASP A 18 10.52 9.70 -7.37
CA ASP A 18 9.49 10.61 -7.88
C ASP A 18 9.27 11.76 -6.89
N ILE A 19 9.09 12.99 -7.36
CA ILE A 19 8.85 14.15 -6.49
C ILE A 19 7.37 14.18 -6.11
N ALA A 20 7.08 14.13 -4.81
CA ALA A 20 5.71 14.13 -4.33
C ALA A 20 4.99 15.43 -4.69
N ASN A 21 3.79 15.30 -5.28
CA ASN A 21 2.94 16.41 -5.73
C ASN A 21 3.55 17.26 -6.86
N PHE A 22 4.55 16.77 -7.59
CA PHE A 22 5.22 17.52 -8.66
C PHE A 22 4.25 18.07 -9.71
N THR A 23 3.30 17.25 -10.19
CA THR A 23 2.32 17.67 -11.20
C THR A 23 1.48 18.88 -10.77
N LYS A 24 1.21 19.04 -9.47
CA LYS A 24 0.47 20.21 -8.97
C LYS A 24 1.36 21.45 -8.94
N LEU A 25 2.63 21.28 -8.59
CA LEU A 25 3.61 22.36 -8.58
C LEU A 25 3.88 22.85 -9.99
N SER A 26 4.19 21.96 -10.94
CA SER A 26 4.50 22.33 -12.32
C SER A 26 3.35 23.04 -13.03
N ALA A 27 2.10 22.71 -12.69
CA ALA A 27 0.94 23.40 -13.23
C ALA A 27 0.74 24.83 -12.68
N TYR A 28 1.26 25.11 -11.48
CA TYR A 28 1.13 26.41 -10.82
C TYR A 28 2.35 27.30 -11.05
N ASP A 29 3.55 26.71 -11.02
CA ASP A 29 4.84 27.39 -11.13
C ASP A 29 5.86 26.44 -11.79
N GLU A 30 5.97 26.56 -13.12
CA GLU A 30 6.84 25.72 -13.94
C GLU A 30 8.32 25.98 -13.65
N GLN A 31 8.71 27.23 -13.40
CA GLN A 31 10.12 27.57 -13.11
C GLN A 31 10.56 26.96 -11.79
N LYS A 32 9.76 27.08 -10.73
CA LYS A 32 10.06 26.45 -9.43
C LYS A 32 10.12 24.92 -9.55
N ALA A 33 9.31 24.32 -10.41
CA ALA A 33 9.35 22.88 -10.67
C ALA A 33 10.67 22.45 -11.33
N LEU A 34 11.14 23.20 -12.34
CA LEU A 34 12.44 22.96 -12.99
C LEU A 34 13.61 23.12 -12.01
N ASP A 35 13.58 24.18 -11.19
CA ASP A 35 14.61 24.44 -10.18
C ASP A 35 14.68 23.29 -9.14
N LEU A 36 13.54 22.70 -8.78
CA LEU A 36 13.50 21.53 -7.88
C LEU A 36 14.10 20.28 -8.52
N ILE A 37 13.85 20.03 -9.82
CA ILE A 37 14.49 18.90 -10.53
C ILE A 37 16.01 19.08 -10.53
N GLN A 38 16.50 20.28 -10.85
CA GLN A 38 17.93 20.54 -10.85
C GLN A 38 18.54 20.35 -9.46
N LYS A 39 17.90 20.91 -8.42
CA LYS A 39 18.32 20.77 -7.03
C LYS A 39 18.34 19.30 -6.58
N GLN A 40 17.32 18.53 -6.94
CA GLN A 40 17.28 17.08 -6.70
C GLN A 40 18.51 16.41 -7.31
N ASN A 41 18.80 16.67 -8.58
CA ASN A 41 19.89 16.02 -9.28
C ASN A 41 21.26 16.38 -8.67
N GLU A 42 21.49 17.66 -8.35
CA GLU A 42 22.72 18.14 -7.72
C GLU A 42 23.00 17.47 -6.36
N ILE A 43 21.95 17.18 -5.59
CA ILE A 43 22.08 16.56 -4.26
C ILE A 43 22.20 15.04 -4.36
N ILE A 44 21.38 14.40 -5.21
CA ILE A 44 21.29 12.94 -5.25
C ILE A 44 22.50 12.35 -5.96
N LYS A 45 23.00 12.98 -7.03
CA LYS A 45 24.10 12.44 -7.84
C LYS A 45 25.36 12.08 -7.03
N PRO A 46 25.92 12.94 -6.17
CA PRO A 46 27.09 12.56 -5.34
C PRO A 46 26.77 11.44 -4.35
N ILE A 47 25.54 11.33 -3.85
CA ILE A 47 25.13 10.22 -2.97
C ILE A 47 25.07 8.90 -3.75
N VAL A 48 24.55 8.92 -4.98
CA VAL A 48 24.51 7.74 -5.85
C VAL A 48 25.93 7.26 -6.16
N GLU A 49 26.83 8.17 -6.54
CA GLU A 49 28.23 7.86 -6.81
C GLU A 49 28.93 7.28 -5.58
N LYS A 50 28.72 7.86 -4.40
CA LYS A 50 29.26 7.37 -3.11
C LYS A 50 28.87 5.92 -2.81
N HIS A 51 27.67 5.50 -3.19
CA HIS A 51 27.14 4.14 -2.98
C HIS A 51 27.35 3.23 -4.21
N ASN A 52 28.25 3.60 -5.13
CA ASN A 52 28.56 2.84 -6.36
C ASN A 52 27.31 2.56 -7.23
N GLY A 53 26.38 3.51 -7.25
CA GLY A 53 25.21 3.45 -8.11
C GLY A 53 25.48 4.01 -9.51
N GLU A 54 24.73 3.50 -10.49
CA GLU A 54 24.72 3.99 -11.86
C GLU A 54 23.48 4.87 -12.07
N TRP A 55 23.70 6.10 -12.54
CA TRP A 55 22.64 7.00 -12.99
C TRP A 55 22.17 6.58 -14.38
N LEU A 56 21.03 5.91 -14.47
CA LEU A 56 20.58 5.34 -15.74
C LEU A 56 19.85 6.37 -16.60
N LYS A 57 18.81 7.01 -16.03
CA LYS A 57 17.93 7.90 -16.79
C LYS A 57 17.13 8.83 -15.87
N GLU A 58 16.76 9.98 -16.40
CA GLU A 58 15.80 10.91 -15.82
C GLU A 58 14.46 10.78 -16.56
N ILE A 59 13.37 10.65 -15.83
CA ILE A 59 12.02 10.40 -16.37
C ILE A 59 11.07 11.43 -15.75
N GLY A 60 10.96 12.60 -16.39
CA GLY A 60 10.21 13.72 -15.82
C GLY A 60 10.91 14.25 -14.57
N ASP A 61 10.23 14.23 -13.44
CA ASP A 61 10.76 14.56 -12.12
C ASP A 61 11.38 13.34 -11.39
N GLY A 62 11.20 12.15 -11.95
CA GLY A 62 11.70 10.90 -11.39
C GLY A 62 13.08 10.50 -11.90
N LEU A 63 13.78 9.71 -11.08
CA LEU A 63 15.11 9.18 -11.41
C LEU A 63 15.07 7.66 -11.49
N LEU A 64 15.77 7.11 -12.48
CA LEU A 64 16.04 5.68 -12.58
C LEU A 64 17.53 5.44 -12.33
N LEU A 65 17.80 4.68 -11.28
CA LEU A 65 19.16 4.36 -10.84
C LEU A 65 19.31 2.83 -10.75
N SER A 66 20.54 2.33 -10.87
CA SER A 66 20.80 0.91 -10.62
C SER A 66 22.05 0.66 -9.78
N PHE A 67 22.06 -0.47 -9.10
CA PHE A 67 23.12 -0.90 -8.22
C PHE A 67 23.35 -2.39 -8.42
N GLU A 68 24.60 -2.84 -8.24
CA GLU A 68 24.93 -4.26 -8.24
C GLU A 68 24.41 -4.97 -6.98
N SER A 69 24.18 -4.23 -5.89
CA SER A 69 23.74 -4.76 -4.59
C SER A 69 22.43 -4.14 -4.12
N SER A 70 21.47 -4.98 -3.74
CA SER A 70 20.23 -4.57 -3.09
C SER A 70 20.48 -3.79 -1.79
N LEU A 71 21.52 -4.16 -1.02
CA LEU A 71 21.86 -3.48 0.22
C LEU A 71 22.39 -2.07 -0.02
N GLU A 72 23.25 -1.88 -1.03
CA GLU A 72 23.79 -0.56 -1.37
C GLU A 72 22.71 0.35 -1.95
N ALA A 73 21.81 -0.17 -2.79
CA ALA A 73 20.63 0.56 -3.25
C ALA A 73 19.78 1.07 -2.08
N VAL A 74 19.58 0.23 -1.06
CA VAL A 74 18.84 0.58 0.15
C VAL A 74 19.59 1.64 0.97
N ARG A 75 20.89 1.48 1.21
CA ARG A 75 21.71 2.45 1.96
C ARG A 75 21.74 3.81 1.28
N CYS A 76 21.95 3.83 -0.04
CA CYS A 76 21.88 5.03 -0.86
C CYS A 76 20.52 5.72 -0.68
N SER A 77 19.42 4.97 -0.82
CA SER A 77 18.07 5.51 -0.67
C SER A 77 17.79 6.07 0.73
N ILE A 78 18.32 5.42 1.78
CA ILE A 78 18.22 5.91 3.16
C ILE A 78 18.99 7.23 3.33
N GLU A 79 20.19 7.33 2.75
CA GLU A 79 20.99 8.56 2.80
C GLU A 79 20.30 9.69 2.03
N ILE A 80 19.80 9.43 0.82
CA ILE A 80 19.01 10.38 0.03
C ILE A 80 17.85 10.93 0.87
N GLN A 81 17.03 10.06 1.46
CA GLN A 81 15.88 10.52 2.26
C GLN A 81 16.30 11.34 3.48
N LYS A 82 17.40 10.98 4.14
CA LYS A 82 17.92 11.76 5.28
C LYS A 82 18.39 13.15 4.85
N THR A 83 19.08 13.25 3.72
CA THR A 83 19.61 14.52 3.18
C THR A 83 18.48 15.42 2.68
N LEU A 84 17.47 14.86 2.01
CA LEU A 84 16.36 15.64 1.48
C LEU A 84 15.36 16.08 2.56
N ASN A 85 15.27 15.36 3.67
CA ASN A 85 14.39 15.74 4.79
C ASN A 85 14.76 17.08 5.44
N THR A 86 15.94 17.65 5.18
CA THR A 86 16.31 19.00 5.64
C THR A 86 16.05 20.09 4.60
N ILE A 87 15.45 19.74 3.46
CA ILE A 87 15.25 20.64 2.34
C ILE A 87 13.76 20.85 2.15
N ASP A 88 13.32 22.08 2.39
CA ASP A 88 11.93 22.47 2.19
C ASP A 88 11.49 22.23 0.75
N ASP A 89 10.23 21.83 0.59
CA ASP A 89 9.55 21.54 -0.69
C ASP A 89 10.11 20.37 -1.53
N LEU A 90 11.23 19.74 -1.14
CA LEU A 90 11.81 18.61 -1.89
C LEU A 90 11.53 17.26 -1.20
N ASN A 91 10.29 16.80 -1.32
CA ASN A 91 9.87 15.52 -0.77
C ASN A 91 9.77 14.46 -1.87
N ILE A 92 10.57 13.40 -1.79
CA ILE A 92 10.54 12.34 -2.80
C ILE A 92 10.02 11.02 -2.23
N ARG A 93 9.45 10.22 -3.11
CA ARG A 93 9.15 8.81 -2.87
C ARG A 93 10.20 7.96 -3.56
N ILE A 94 10.55 6.83 -2.94
CA ILE A 94 11.52 5.89 -3.50
C ILE A 94 10.94 4.48 -3.52
N GLY A 95 11.11 3.78 -4.65
CA GLY A 95 10.81 2.37 -4.84
C GLY A 95 12.05 1.58 -5.24
N ILE A 96 12.24 0.39 -4.66
CA ILE A 96 13.38 -0.49 -4.95
C ILE A 96 12.92 -1.90 -5.33
N HIS A 97 13.41 -2.39 -6.46
CA HIS A 97 13.22 -3.76 -6.90
C HIS A 97 14.53 -4.39 -7.35
N GLN A 98 14.59 -5.72 -7.33
CA GLN A 98 15.70 -6.46 -7.91
C GLN A 98 15.17 -7.28 -9.09
N GLY A 99 15.74 -7.06 -10.26
CA GLY A 99 15.27 -7.68 -11.49
C GLY A 99 16.23 -7.47 -12.66
N ASP A 100 15.86 -8.04 -13.79
CA ASP A 100 16.69 -8.03 -14.98
C ASP A 100 16.44 -6.74 -15.78
N ILE A 101 17.52 -6.02 -16.06
CA ILE A 101 17.50 -4.89 -16.98
C ILE A 101 18.30 -5.21 -18.24
N PHE A 102 17.89 -4.59 -19.34
CA PHE A 102 18.57 -4.64 -20.62
C PHE A 102 18.95 -3.22 -21.02
N ILE A 103 20.24 -2.99 -21.25
CA ILE A 103 20.76 -1.69 -21.67
C ILE A 103 21.07 -1.76 -23.16
N LYS A 104 20.46 -0.88 -23.96
CA LYS A 104 20.70 -0.78 -25.40
C LYS A 104 20.65 0.67 -25.84
N ASP A 105 21.65 1.08 -26.63
CA ASP A 105 21.77 2.42 -27.18
C ASP A 105 21.71 3.53 -26.09
N GLY A 106 22.22 3.21 -24.89
CA GLY A 106 22.20 4.11 -23.73
C GLY A 106 20.87 4.18 -22.97
N ASP A 107 19.83 3.46 -23.41
CA ASP A 107 18.53 3.40 -22.72
C ASP A 107 18.32 2.06 -22.00
N VAL A 108 17.47 2.07 -20.98
CA VAL A 108 17.24 0.92 -20.09
C VAL A 108 15.82 0.39 -20.24
N PHE A 109 15.73 -0.91 -20.52
CA PHE A 109 14.49 -1.62 -20.76
C PHE A 109 14.35 -2.83 -19.83
N GLY A 110 13.11 -3.19 -19.52
CA GLY A 110 12.80 -4.39 -18.76
C GLY A 110 11.46 -4.27 -18.08
N ASP A 111 10.76 -5.39 -17.95
CA ASP A 111 9.51 -5.44 -17.17
C ASP A 111 9.78 -5.04 -15.71
N ASP A 112 10.94 -5.40 -15.18
CA ASP A 112 11.35 -5.09 -13.82
C ASP A 112 11.55 -3.58 -13.57
N VAL A 113 11.90 -2.79 -14.60
CA VAL A 113 11.94 -1.32 -14.50
C VAL A 113 10.54 -0.75 -14.23
N ASN A 114 9.54 -1.24 -14.97
CA ASN A 114 8.14 -0.86 -14.81
C ASN A 114 7.53 -1.39 -13.50
N ILE A 115 8.09 -2.46 -12.93
CA ILE A 115 7.72 -2.95 -11.61
C ILE A 115 8.24 -1.99 -10.54
N THR A 116 9.50 -1.54 -10.64
CA THR A 116 10.10 -0.62 -9.68
C THR A 116 9.34 0.70 -9.57
N SER A 117 8.96 1.31 -10.69
CA SER A 117 8.17 2.56 -10.66
C SER A 117 6.81 2.39 -9.98
N ARG A 118 6.20 1.19 -10.07
CA ARG A 118 4.96 0.91 -9.34
C ARG A 118 5.20 0.65 -7.86
N ILE A 119 6.35 0.10 -7.49
CA ILE A 119 6.72 -0.08 -6.09
C ILE A 119 6.87 1.28 -5.40
N GLU A 120 7.50 2.25 -6.08
CA GLU A 120 7.61 3.63 -5.61
C GLU A 120 6.24 4.21 -5.24
N SER A 121 5.20 3.98 -6.05
CA SER A 121 3.87 4.54 -5.79
C SER A 121 3.20 4.07 -4.49
N PHE A 122 3.67 2.98 -3.88
CA PHE A 122 3.22 2.52 -2.57
C PHE A 122 4.00 3.16 -1.41
N SER A 123 5.05 3.92 -1.73
CA SER A 123 5.87 4.59 -0.76
C SER A 123 5.16 5.81 -0.19
N PRO A 124 5.17 6.01 1.14
CA PRO A 124 4.73 7.27 1.70
C PRO A 124 5.64 8.41 1.20
N ILE A 125 5.14 9.64 1.23
CA ILE A 125 5.96 10.83 0.94
C ILE A 125 7.17 10.84 1.88
N GLY A 126 8.38 10.98 1.33
CA GLY A 126 9.64 10.87 2.09
C GLY A 126 10.03 9.43 2.45
N GLY A 127 9.31 8.43 1.95
CA GLY A 127 9.49 7.02 2.29
C GLY A 127 10.24 6.19 1.25
N ILE A 128 10.56 4.95 1.64
CA ILE A 128 11.19 3.95 0.77
C ILE A 128 10.37 2.66 0.80
N SER A 129 9.84 2.25 -0.35
CA SER A 129 9.19 0.97 -0.56
C SER A 129 10.10 0.00 -1.29
N ILE A 130 10.06 -1.28 -0.92
CA ILE A 130 10.90 -2.33 -1.47
C ILE A 130 10.08 -3.58 -1.78
N SER A 131 10.51 -4.31 -2.81
CA SER A 131 9.97 -5.63 -3.13
C SER A 131 10.39 -6.71 -2.13
N ASP A 132 9.68 -7.85 -2.16
CA ASP A 132 10.03 -9.06 -1.38
C ASP A 132 11.47 -9.54 -1.58
N LYS A 133 11.99 -9.48 -2.80
CA LYS A 133 13.36 -9.89 -3.13
C LYS A 133 14.38 -9.04 -2.39
N VAL A 134 14.28 -7.71 -2.56
CA VAL A 134 15.13 -6.73 -1.86
C VAL A 134 15.00 -6.86 -0.35
N ASN A 135 13.78 -7.05 0.17
CA ASN A 135 13.57 -7.27 1.59
C ASN A 135 14.33 -8.51 2.10
N LYS A 136 14.28 -9.63 1.36
CA LYS A 136 15.02 -10.85 1.71
C LYS A 136 16.53 -10.65 1.72
N ASP A 137 17.07 -9.91 0.75
CA ASP A 137 18.51 -9.63 0.66
C ASP A 137 19.03 -8.84 1.87
N ILE A 138 18.19 -7.99 2.48
CA ILE A 138 18.58 -7.13 3.61
C ILE A 138 18.10 -7.61 4.98
N LEU A 139 17.39 -8.74 5.06
CA LEU A 139 16.80 -9.25 6.31
C LEU A 139 17.83 -9.46 7.44
N SER A 140 19.08 -9.78 7.09
CA SER A 140 20.16 -10.02 8.05
C SER A 140 20.79 -8.74 8.61
N VAL A 141 20.47 -7.57 8.03
CA VAL A 141 21.06 -6.28 8.43
C VAL A 141 20.24 -5.65 9.56
N LEU A 142 20.73 -5.80 10.80
CA LEU A 142 20.01 -5.41 12.03
C LEU A 142 19.63 -3.93 12.11
N GLU A 143 20.40 -3.06 11.46
CA GLU A 143 20.18 -1.61 11.43
C GLU A 143 18.97 -1.21 10.56
N ILE A 144 18.59 -2.06 9.59
CA ILE A 144 17.54 -1.75 8.62
C ILE A 144 16.30 -2.54 8.98
N LYS A 145 15.30 -1.85 9.53
CA LYS A 145 14.01 -2.46 9.85
C LYS A 145 13.04 -2.26 8.70
N THR A 146 12.27 -3.29 8.38
CA THR A 146 11.22 -3.23 7.36
C THR A 146 9.85 -3.46 7.99
N SER A 147 8.81 -3.05 7.26
CA SER A 147 7.43 -3.32 7.63
C SER A 147 6.61 -3.73 6.42
N PHE A 148 5.81 -4.77 6.60
CA PHE A 148 4.98 -5.28 5.52
C PHE A 148 3.83 -4.31 5.23
N VAL A 149 3.69 -3.94 3.95
CA VAL A 149 2.63 -3.03 3.47
C VAL A 149 1.44 -3.83 2.93
N GLY A 150 1.71 -4.93 2.22
CA GLY A 150 0.66 -5.77 1.65
C GLY A 150 1.11 -6.57 0.43
N HIS A 151 0.19 -7.42 -0.04
CA HIS A 151 0.28 -8.06 -1.35
C HIS A 151 -0.37 -7.15 -2.37
N LYS A 152 0.37 -6.73 -3.40
CA LYS A 152 -0.13 -5.87 -4.47
C LYS A 152 0.01 -6.58 -5.81
N LYS A 153 -1.08 -6.59 -6.58
CA LYS A 153 -1.06 -7.05 -7.97
C LYS A 153 -0.59 -5.89 -8.84
N LEU A 154 0.63 -5.99 -9.33
CA LEU A 154 1.20 -4.99 -10.23
C LEU A 154 0.74 -5.29 -11.65
N LYS A 155 0.32 -4.26 -12.40
CA LYS A 155 -0.18 -4.41 -13.77
C LYS A 155 0.90 -5.08 -14.65
N GLY A 156 0.60 -6.19 -15.32
CA GLY A 156 1.60 -6.88 -16.15
C GLY A 156 2.55 -7.82 -15.39
N VAL A 157 2.39 -7.98 -14.08
CA VAL A 157 3.04 -9.05 -13.30
C VAL A 157 2.03 -10.16 -13.07
N LYS A 158 2.41 -11.40 -13.40
CA LYS A 158 1.53 -12.57 -13.24
C LYS A 158 1.29 -12.94 -11.77
N GLN A 159 2.25 -12.63 -10.89
CA GLN A 159 2.22 -12.99 -9.46
C GLN A 159 1.96 -11.77 -8.56
N ASP A 160 1.26 -11.99 -7.45
CA ASP A 160 1.11 -10.99 -6.39
C ASP A 160 2.48 -10.69 -5.75
N THR A 161 2.89 -9.43 -5.77
CA THR A 161 4.19 -9.00 -5.22
C THR A 161 3.99 -8.50 -3.78
N LYS A 162 4.77 -9.05 -2.84
CA LYS A 162 4.82 -8.52 -1.47
C LYS A 162 5.63 -7.23 -1.47
N ILE A 163 5.06 -6.19 -0.86
CA ILE A 163 5.68 -4.88 -0.71
C ILE A 163 5.95 -4.62 0.76
N TYR A 164 7.14 -4.07 1.03
CA TYR A 164 7.59 -3.66 2.35
C TYR A 164 8.02 -2.19 2.32
N CYS A 165 7.91 -1.49 3.44
CA CYS A 165 8.48 -0.15 3.62
C CYS A 165 9.63 -0.22 4.61
N ILE A 166 10.70 0.54 4.35
CA ILE A 166 11.82 0.70 5.27
C ILE A 166 11.41 1.67 6.39
N LYS A 167 11.68 1.27 7.63
CA LYS A 167 11.52 2.09 8.83
C LYS A 167 12.86 2.72 9.20
N VAL A 168 13.12 3.91 8.68
CA VAL A 168 14.27 4.72 9.13
C VAL A 168 13.82 5.65 10.24
N GLN A 169 14.63 5.78 11.31
CA GLN A 169 14.43 6.83 12.30
C GLN A 169 14.58 8.20 11.62
N GLY A 170 13.57 9.07 11.71
CA GLY A 170 13.56 10.39 11.08
C GLY A 170 12.83 10.46 9.73
N ILE A 171 12.54 9.32 9.08
CA ILE A 171 11.66 9.29 7.90
C ILE A 171 10.19 9.28 8.35
N VAL A 172 9.37 10.11 7.69
CA VAL A 172 7.93 10.24 7.96
C VAL A 172 7.29 8.87 8.05
N ARG A 173 6.91 8.49 9.27
CA ARG A 173 6.19 7.25 9.52
C ARG A 173 4.90 7.31 8.71
N HIS A 174 4.53 6.18 8.10
CA HIS A 174 3.14 5.92 7.75
C HIS A 174 2.32 6.19 9.02
N ARG A 175 1.68 7.37 9.11
CA ARG A 175 0.64 7.62 10.10
C ARG A 175 -0.49 6.72 9.63
N VAL A 176 -0.44 5.48 10.09
CA VAL A 176 -1.61 4.61 10.12
C VAL A 176 -2.69 5.50 10.71
N GLN A 177 -3.71 5.83 9.93
CA GLN A 177 -4.79 6.66 10.45
C GLN A 177 -5.35 5.87 11.64
N LEU A 178 -5.09 6.34 12.85
CA LEU A 178 -5.49 5.63 14.07
C LEU A 178 -7.02 5.65 14.18
N LEU A 179 -7.68 6.70 13.65
CA LEU A 179 -9.13 6.82 13.68
C LEU A 179 -9.84 5.60 13.06
N PRO A 180 -9.61 5.22 11.78
CA PRO A 180 -10.23 4.05 11.19
C PRO A 180 -9.93 2.73 11.91
N LEU A 181 -8.76 2.61 12.53
CA LEU A 181 -8.39 1.42 13.28
C LEU A 181 -9.17 1.33 14.60
N ILE A 182 -9.18 2.42 15.36
CA ILE A 182 -9.91 2.54 16.63
C ILE A 182 -11.41 2.39 16.39
N SER A 183 -11.98 3.10 15.41
CA SER A 183 -13.39 2.97 15.04
C SER A 183 -13.72 1.55 14.61
N GLY A 184 -12.81 0.90 13.87
CA GLY A 184 -12.94 -0.48 13.45
C GLY A 184 -13.08 -1.46 14.62
N PHE A 185 -12.18 -1.37 15.61
CA PHE A 185 -12.25 -2.20 16.81
C PHE A 185 -13.51 -1.92 17.64
N ILE A 186 -13.86 -0.64 17.84
CA ILE A 186 -15.07 -0.26 18.58
C ILE A 186 -16.31 -0.87 17.93
N LEU A 187 -16.48 -0.73 16.62
CA LEU A 187 -17.65 -1.24 15.89
C LEU A 187 -17.75 -2.77 15.97
N VAL A 188 -16.64 -3.49 15.85
CA VAL A 188 -16.62 -4.96 16.02
C VAL A 188 -17.02 -5.34 17.45
N SER A 189 -16.44 -4.68 18.47
CA SER A 189 -16.75 -4.94 19.88
C SER A 189 -18.22 -4.67 20.21
N VAL A 190 -18.77 -3.55 19.72
CA VAL A 190 -20.19 -3.19 19.91
C VAL A 190 -21.11 -4.21 19.24
N GLY A 191 -20.79 -4.64 18.01
CA GLY A 191 -21.58 -5.65 17.31
C GLY A 191 -21.57 -7.01 18.02
N ILE A 192 -20.41 -7.48 18.49
CA ILE A 192 -20.30 -8.74 19.24
C ILE A 192 -21.07 -8.65 20.56
N LEU A 193 -20.86 -7.58 21.34
CA LEU A 193 -21.54 -7.38 22.62
C LEU A 193 -23.06 -7.34 22.41
N GLY A 194 -23.53 -6.63 21.39
CA GLY A 194 -24.95 -6.54 21.08
C GLY A 194 -25.59 -7.87 20.67
N ILE A 195 -24.84 -8.78 20.02
CA ILE A 195 -25.31 -10.16 19.77
C ILE A 195 -25.51 -10.91 21.08
N PHE A 196 -24.56 -10.82 22.01
CA PHE A 196 -24.69 -11.45 23.33
C PHE A 196 -25.86 -10.87 24.13
N THR A 197 -26.05 -9.54 24.11
CA THR A 197 -27.18 -8.89 24.76
C THR A 197 -28.51 -9.32 24.14
N LEU A 198 -28.57 -9.42 22.81
CA LEU A 198 -29.78 -9.86 22.10
C LEU A 198 -30.12 -11.31 22.40
N LEU A 199 -29.12 -12.19 22.47
CA LEU A 199 -29.30 -13.58 22.90
C LEU A 199 -29.83 -13.65 24.33
N GLY A 200 -29.26 -12.86 25.25
CA GLY A 200 -29.74 -12.77 26.64
C GLY A 200 -31.19 -12.30 26.74
N LEU A 201 -31.56 -11.27 25.97
CA LEU A 201 -32.95 -10.77 25.90
C LEU A 201 -33.90 -11.80 25.28
N TYR A 202 -33.44 -12.56 24.29
CA TYR A 202 -34.24 -13.62 23.66
C TYR A 202 -34.49 -14.78 24.64
N PHE A 203 -33.45 -15.26 25.33
CA PHE A 203 -33.60 -16.29 26.37
C PHE A 203 -34.46 -15.79 27.54
N GLY A 204 -34.25 -14.55 27.99
CA GLY A 204 -35.07 -13.95 29.04
C GLY A 204 -36.54 -13.85 28.67
N ALA A 205 -36.85 -13.47 27.42
CA ALA A 205 -38.22 -13.42 26.90
C ALA A 205 -38.89 -14.80 26.87
N ILE A 206 -38.15 -15.87 26.52
CA ILE A 206 -38.66 -17.25 26.57
C ILE A 206 -38.98 -17.68 28.01
N VAL A 207 -38.11 -17.33 28.97
CA VAL A 207 -38.31 -17.70 30.38
C VAL A 207 -39.48 -16.95 31.01
N MET A 208 -39.70 -15.69 30.63
CA MET A 208 -40.73 -14.81 31.20
C MET A 208 -42.07 -14.88 30.46
N ASP A 209 -42.20 -15.71 29.41
CA ASP A 209 -43.37 -15.80 28.51
C ASP A 209 -43.79 -14.45 27.87
N GLU A 210 -42.86 -13.48 27.83
CA GLU A 210 -43.05 -12.18 27.19
C GLU A 210 -42.52 -12.22 25.75
N THR A 211 -43.31 -12.74 24.82
CA THR A 211 -42.89 -12.87 23.42
C THR A 211 -42.94 -11.52 22.70
N ARG A 212 -41.77 -10.98 22.36
CA ARG A 212 -41.66 -9.86 21.40
C ARG A 212 -41.75 -10.38 19.97
N PRO A 213 -42.27 -9.58 19.01
CA PRO A 213 -42.36 -10.01 17.63
C PRO A 213 -40.97 -10.30 17.05
N LEU A 214 -40.85 -11.43 16.33
CA LEU A 214 -39.61 -11.96 15.75
C LEU A 214 -38.86 -10.91 14.90
N ASP A 215 -39.60 -10.05 14.20
CA ASP A 215 -39.08 -8.93 13.40
C ASP A 215 -38.18 -7.98 14.21
N THR A 216 -38.46 -7.78 15.50
CA THR A 216 -37.66 -6.91 16.39
C THR A 216 -36.28 -7.52 16.66
N TYR A 217 -36.22 -8.84 16.86
CA TYR A 217 -34.96 -9.56 17.04
C TYR A 217 -34.15 -9.60 15.74
N LEU A 218 -34.81 -9.88 14.61
CA LEU A 218 -34.19 -9.86 13.28
C LEU A 218 -33.56 -8.49 12.97
N LYS A 219 -34.31 -7.39 13.13
CA LYS A 219 -33.79 -6.03 12.90
C LYS A 219 -32.59 -5.70 13.79
N SER A 220 -32.62 -6.14 15.05
CA SER A 220 -31.53 -5.93 15.99
C SER A 220 -30.29 -6.74 15.61
N LEU A 221 -30.48 -8.00 15.21
CA LEU A 221 -29.42 -8.88 14.73
C LEU A 221 -28.73 -8.32 13.49
N PHE A 222 -29.51 -7.80 12.52
CA PHE A 222 -28.99 -7.14 11.34
C PHE A 222 -28.11 -5.92 11.65
N ARG A 223 -28.53 -5.07 12.59
CA ARG A 223 -27.74 -3.92 13.03
C ARG A 223 -26.40 -4.35 13.61
N MET A 224 -26.36 -5.43 14.39
CA MET A 224 -25.11 -5.95 14.96
C MET A 224 -24.16 -6.51 13.90
N PHE A 225 -24.68 -7.27 12.94
CA PHE A 225 -23.87 -7.74 11.81
C PHE A 225 -23.34 -6.58 10.96
N ALA A 226 -24.13 -5.54 10.73
CA ALA A 226 -23.67 -4.34 10.04
C ALA A 226 -22.49 -3.69 10.77
N PHE A 227 -22.56 -3.53 12.10
CA PHE A 227 -21.44 -3.00 12.89
C PHE A 227 -20.17 -3.85 12.76
N ILE A 228 -20.30 -5.18 12.80
CA ILE A 228 -19.16 -6.09 12.62
C ILE A 228 -18.54 -5.94 11.23
N ILE A 229 -19.35 -5.88 10.18
CA ILE A 229 -18.89 -5.74 8.80
C ILE A 229 -18.19 -4.39 8.59
N PHE A 230 -18.82 -3.28 8.99
CA PHE A 230 -18.22 -1.95 8.90
C PHE A 230 -16.91 -1.89 9.69
N GLY A 231 -16.90 -2.40 10.92
CA GLY A 231 -15.70 -2.44 11.74
C GLY A 231 -14.55 -3.25 11.10
N TYR A 232 -14.86 -4.44 10.58
CA TYR A 232 -13.90 -5.28 9.87
C TYR A 232 -13.35 -4.58 8.62
N THR A 233 -14.22 -3.89 7.85
CA THR A 233 -13.77 -3.15 6.67
C THR A 233 -12.84 -1.99 7.01
N SER A 234 -13.10 -1.25 8.09
CA SER A 234 -12.20 -0.18 8.56
C SER A 234 -10.83 -0.72 8.99
N ILE A 235 -10.79 -1.87 9.68
CA ILE A 235 -9.53 -2.53 10.07
C ILE A 235 -8.76 -3.00 8.82
N MET A 236 -9.43 -3.58 7.83
CA MET A 236 -8.78 -4.10 6.62
C MET A 236 -8.34 -3.01 5.65
N TYR A 237 -9.05 -1.88 5.59
CA TYR A 237 -8.63 -0.68 4.86
C TYR A 237 -7.25 -0.22 5.33
N VAL A 238 -7.07 -0.14 6.65
CA VAL A 238 -5.80 0.24 7.28
C VAL A 238 -4.67 -0.75 6.99
N ARG A 239 -4.98 -2.04 6.85
CA ARG A 239 -4.00 -3.10 6.53
C ARG A 239 -3.67 -3.23 5.04
N GLY A 240 -4.20 -2.36 4.18
CA GLY A 240 -3.85 -2.32 2.76
C GLY A 240 -4.44 -3.44 1.89
N ILE A 241 -5.44 -4.17 2.40
CA ILE A 241 -6.10 -5.33 1.75
C ILE A 241 -7.37 -4.91 0.95
N SER A 242 -7.46 -3.63 0.58
CA SER A 242 -8.66 -2.94 0.04
C SER A 242 -9.48 -3.72 -1.01
N ALA A 243 -8.84 -4.44 -1.94
CA ALA A 243 -9.54 -5.18 -2.99
C ALA A 243 -10.35 -6.38 -2.45
N LYS A 244 -9.85 -7.11 -1.44
CA LYS A 244 -10.63 -8.19 -0.80
C LYS A 244 -11.75 -7.60 0.06
N THR A 245 -11.50 -6.48 0.73
CA THR A 245 -12.49 -5.79 1.58
C THR A 245 -13.69 -5.29 0.79
N HIS A 246 -13.46 -4.65 -0.36
CA HIS A 246 -14.53 -4.24 -1.28
C HIS A 246 -15.35 -5.44 -1.76
N LYS A 247 -14.71 -6.57 -2.08
CA LYS A 247 -15.38 -7.80 -2.50
C LYS A 247 -16.32 -8.34 -1.41
N TYR A 248 -15.89 -8.35 -0.15
CA TYR A 248 -16.74 -8.80 0.96
C TYR A 248 -17.92 -7.84 1.24
N LEU A 249 -17.72 -6.54 1.09
CA LEU A 249 -18.79 -5.54 1.25
C LEU A 249 -19.88 -5.71 0.16
N VAL A 250 -19.47 -6.01 -1.07
CA VAL A 250 -20.37 -6.37 -2.18
C VAL A 250 -21.12 -7.69 -1.90
N TYR A 251 -20.45 -8.71 -1.33
CA TYR A 251 -21.15 -9.94 -0.96
C TYR A 251 -22.13 -9.77 0.20
N SER A 252 -21.80 -8.91 1.18
CA SER A 252 -22.73 -8.58 2.25
C SER A 252 -23.99 -7.85 1.77
N SER A 253 -23.87 -7.01 0.73
CA SER A 253 -25.05 -6.32 0.19
C SER A 253 -25.99 -7.29 -0.52
N TYR A 254 -25.46 -8.30 -1.23
CA TYR A 254 -26.29 -9.38 -1.80
C TYR A 254 -27.03 -10.16 -0.72
N PHE A 255 -26.37 -10.50 0.39
CA PHE A 255 -26.99 -11.23 1.49
C PHE A 255 -28.14 -10.45 2.14
N VAL A 256 -27.97 -9.14 2.35
CA VAL A 256 -29.03 -8.26 2.89
C VAL A 256 -30.20 -8.17 1.92
N ILE A 257 -29.96 -8.02 0.62
CA ILE A 257 -31.01 -7.97 -0.41
C ILE A 257 -31.80 -9.28 -0.44
N ILE A 258 -31.10 -10.42 -0.42
CA ILE A 258 -31.75 -11.75 -0.43
C ILE A 258 -32.67 -11.90 0.78
N ILE A 259 -32.21 -11.55 1.98
CA ILE A 259 -33.06 -11.68 3.17
C ILE A 259 -34.24 -10.71 3.14
N TRP A 260 -34.05 -9.48 2.64
CA TRP A 260 -35.14 -8.53 2.47
C TRP A 260 -36.21 -9.04 1.50
N ILE A 261 -35.79 -9.65 0.38
CA ILE A 261 -36.70 -10.31 -0.58
C ILE A 261 -37.43 -11.49 0.08
N LEU A 262 -36.73 -12.34 0.83
CA LEU A 262 -37.34 -13.46 1.55
C LEU A 262 -38.36 -12.99 2.59
N ALA A 263 -38.07 -11.90 3.31
CA ALA A 263 -38.99 -11.31 4.28
C ALA A 263 -40.22 -10.69 3.63
N LEU A 264 -40.09 -10.11 2.42
CA LEU A 264 -41.21 -9.64 1.60
C LEU A 264 -42.11 -10.79 1.16
N LEU A 265 -41.52 -11.85 0.60
CA LEU A 265 -42.26 -13.03 0.16
C LEU A 265 -42.99 -13.71 1.33
N ALA A 266 -42.34 -13.85 2.49
CA ALA A 266 -42.98 -14.41 3.69
C ALA A 266 -44.20 -13.61 4.17
N LYS A 267 -44.32 -12.33 3.77
CA LYS A 267 -45.43 -11.44 4.15
C LYS A 267 -46.58 -11.43 3.12
N GLU A 268 -46.34 -11.90 1.90
CA GLU A 268 -47.37 -12.09 0.86
C GLU A 268 -48.04 -13.47 0.96
N PHE A 269 -47.37 -14.46 1.55
CA PHE A 269 -47.82 -15.86 1.60
C PHE A 269 -48.21 -16.38 3.00
N GLY A 270 -48.30 -15.52 4.01
CA GLY A 270 -48.72 -15.86 5.39
C GLY A 270 -49.72 -14.88 5.95
#